data_AF-A0A9D4UBN5-F1
#
_entry.id   AF-A0A9D4UBN5-F1
#
_cell.length_a   1.000
_cell.length_b   1.000
_cell.length_c   1.000
_cell.angle_alpha   90.00
_cell.angle_beta   90.00
_cell.angle_gamma   90.00
#
_symmetry.space_group_name_H-M   'P 1'
#
loop_
_entity.id
_entity.type
_entity.pdbx_description
1 polymer ?
#
loop_
_entity_poly.entity_id
_entity_poly.type
_entity_poly.pdbx_seq_one_letter_code
_entity_poly.pdbx_strand_id
1 'polypeptide(L)'
;MATDVKPEHIGSLWQQHRRGREKLPGWLFRLPLMELALASTGLQPGDCVRQGMLPLLNQTLNSLVLAGNNLTGPDILNCFALYNFSIPTLDLSSNPLAFELSTSQLPPYTQFLDLSHCLLHGPIPTKFPISLEELYLTNNTLSGCIRSFLQGLDRFLGSIFGL
;
A
#
# COMPACT_ATOMS: atom_id res chain seq x y z
N MET A 1 18.76 16.66 -18.29
CA MET A 1 18.49 15.37 -18.95
C MET A 1 19.24 14.29 -18.18
N ALA A 2 18.59 13.67 -17.20
CA ALA A 2 19.12 12.47 -16.57
C ALA A 2 18.73 11.29 -17.48
N THR A 3 19.72 10.56 -17.98
CA THR A 3 19.49 9.39 -18.84
C THR A 3 18.77 8.31 -18.05
N ASP A 4 17.62 7.88 -18.56
CA ASP A 4 16.77 6.82 -18.02
C ASP A 4 17.42 5.44 -18.29
N VAL A 5 18.56 5.19 -17.65
CA VAL A 5 19.35 3.96 -17.84
C VAL A 5 18.75 2.86 -16.98
N LYS A 6 18.25 1.79 -17.63
CA LYS A 6 17.78 0.57 -16.99
C LYS A 6 18.96 -0.13 -16.28
N PRO A 7 18.88 -0.35 -14.96
CA PRO A 7 19.88 -1.17 -14.27
C PRO A 7 19.57 -2.66 -14.47
N GLU A 8 20.61 -3.48 -14.68
CA GLU A 8 20.44 -4.89 -15.04
C GLU A 8 20.50 -5.89 -13.87
N HIS A 9 20.89 -5.46 -12.66
CA HIS A 9 21.02 -6.36 -11.49
C HIS A 9 20.77 -5.63 -10.16
N ILE A 10 19.51 -5.31 -9.86
CA ILE A 10 19.14 -4.64 -8.60
C ILE A 10 18.12 -5.48 -7.85
N GLY A 11 18.37 -5.72 -6.55
CA GLY A 11 17.42 -6.36 -5.63
C GLY A 11 16.48 -5.37 -4.96
N SER A 12 16.92 -4.13 -4.71
CA SER A 12 16.11 -3.07 -4.11
C SER A 12 16.25 -1.77 -4.89
N LEU A 13 15.15 -1.15 -5.31
CA LEU A 13 15.17 0.15 -5.97
C LEU A 13 14.48 1.22 -5.13
N TRP A 14 15.20 2.31 -4.89
CA TRP A 14 14.72 3.46 -4.12
C TRP A 14 14.68 4.69 -5.02
N GLN A 15 13.50 5.29 -5.16
CA GLN A 15 13.33 6.57 -5.83
C GLN A 15 12.56 7.51 -4.91
N GLN A 16 13.18 8.63 -4.57
CA GLN A 16 12.58 9.68 -3.77
C GLN A 16 12.68 11.03 -4.50
N HIS A 17 11.60 11.80 -4.47
CA HIS A 17 11.55 13.21 -4.84
C HIS A 17 12.16 13.58 -6.21
N ARG A 18 11.40 13.37 -7.30
CA ARG A 18 11.59 14.13 -8.55
C ARG A 18 10.48 15.18 -8.67
N ARG A 19 10.83 16.46 -8.77
CA ARG A 19 9.89 17.59 -9.01
C ARG A 19 9.22 17.57 -10.40
N GLY A 20 9.39 16.51 -11.20
CA GLY A 20 8.87 16.42 -12.56
C GLY A 20 7.71 15.45 -12.65
N ARG A 21 6.64 15.83 -13.39
CA ARG A 21 5.54 14.95 -13.81
C ARG A 21 5.99 13.88 -14.81
N GLU A 22 7.20 13.35 -14.68
CA GLU A 22 7.68 12.28 -15.54
C GLU A 22 7.01 10.99 -15.06
N LYS A 23 6.22 10.36 -15.93
CA LYS A 23 5.65 9.05 -15.67
C LYS A 23 6.79 8.08 -15.37
N LEU A 24 6.62 7.26 -14.34
CA LEU A 24 7.57 6.19 -14.07
C LEU A 24 7.69 5.29 -15.31
N PRO A 25 8.91 4.93 -15.71
CA PRO A 25 9.09 4.15 -16.91
C PRO A 25 8.51 2.74 -16.72
N GLY A 26 7.79 2.23 -17.72
CA GLY A 26 7.12 0.92 -17.60
C GLY A 26 8.06 -0.27 -17.42
N TRP A 27 9.36 -0.12 -17.70
CA TRP A 27 10.36 -1.15 -17.43
C TRP A 27 10.62 -1.35 -15.93
N LEU A 28 10.34 -0.33 -15.11
CA LEU A 28 10.54 -0.33 -13.66
C LEU A 28 9.83 -1.52 -13.00
N PHE A 29 8.55 -1.68 -13.30
CA PHE A 29 7.69 -2.71 -12.73
C PHE A 29 7.96 -4.12 -13.29
N ARG A 30 8.92 -4.26 -14.21
CA ARG A 30 9.29 -5.55 -14.82
C ARG A 30 10.63 -6.09 -14.30
N LEU A 31 11.34 -5.32 -13.48
CA LEU A 31 12.59 -5.76 -12.87
C LEU A 31 12.31 -6.74 -11.74
N PRO A 32 13.04 -7.86 -11.61
CA PRO A 32 12.85 -8.85 -10.54
C PRO A 32 13.36 -8.29 -9.19
N LEU A 33 12.62 -7.35 -8.62
CA LEU A 33 12.96 -6.68 -7.37
C LEU A 33 12.45 -7.49 -6.18
N MET A 34 13.23 -7.50 -5.10
CA MET A 34 12.78 -7.86 -3.76
C MET A 34 12.15 -6.67 -3.06
N GLU A 35 12.55 -5.45 -3.41
CA GLU A 35 12.05 -4.24 -2.79
C GLU A 35 11.93 -3.09 -3.78
N LEU A 36 10.80 -2.39 -3.71
CA LEU A 36 10.50 -1.24 -4.55
C LEU A 36 9.97 -0.12 -3.67
N ALA A 37 10.71 0.98 -3.61
CA ALA A 37 10.32 2.17 -2.89
C ALA A 37 10.21 3.37 -3.84
N LEU A 38 9.00 3.89 -3.96
CA LEU A 38 8.61 5.01 -4.81
C LEU A 38 8.00 6.14 -3.98
N ALA A 39 8.58 6.40 -2.82
CA ALA A 39 8.07 7.38 -1.87
C ALA A 39 8.19 8.81 -2.42
N SER A 40 7.14 9.63 -2.27
CA SER A 40 7.15 11.03 -2.69
C SER A 40 7.53 11.24 -4.16
N THR A 41 7.03 10.35 -5.04
CA THR A 41 7.26 10.43 -6.50
C THR A 41 6.10 11.11 -7.25
N GLY A 42 4.99 11.40 -6.56
CA GLY A 42 3.82 12.03 -7.16
C GLY A 42 2.93 11.04 -7.92
N LEU A 43 3.01 9.74 -7.59
CA LEU A 43 2.18 8.69 -8.18
C LEU A 43 0.70 9.01 -8.05
N GLN A 44 -0.04 8.81 -9.15
CA GLN A 44 -1.49 8.94 -9.19
C GLN A 44 -2.16 7.57 -9.27
N PRO A 45 -3.45 7.44 -8.90
CA PRO A 45 -4.17 6.16 -8.94
C PRO A 45 -4.14 5.50 -10.33
N GLY A 46 -4.21 6.32 -11.38
CA GLY A 46 -4.18 5.85 -12.77
C GLY A 46 -2.89 5.14 -13.15
N ASP A 47 -1.76 5.49 -12.53
CA ASP A 47 -0.46 4.86 -12.77
C ASP A 47 -0.42 3.44 -12.16
N CYS A 48 -1.01 3.28 -10.97
CA CYS A 48 -1.08 2.02 -10.24
C CYS A 48 -2.09 1.03 -10.85
N VAL A 49 -3.31 1.49 -11.16
CA VAL A 49 -4.47 0.62 -11.46
C VAL A 49 -4.54 0.20 -12.93
N ARG A 50 -4.22 1.09 -13.88
CA ARG A 50 -4.51 0.81 -15.29
C ARG A 50 -3.47 -0.05 -15.98
N GLN A 51 -2.18 0.10 -15.65
CA GLN A 51 -1.10 -0.63 -16.36
C GLN A 51 0.20 -0.83 -15.53
N GLY A 52 0.39 -0.15 -14.39
CA GLY A 52 1.69 -0.10 -13.72
C GLY A 52 2.01 -1.27 -12.78
N MET A 53 1.06 -1.74 -11.96
CA MET A 53 1.39 -2.72 -10.91
C MET A 53 1.15 -4.17 -11.28
N LEU A 54 0.34 -4.48 -12.31
CA LEU A 54 0.12 -5.87 -12.74
C LEU A 54 1.42 -6.65 -13.02
N PRO A 55 2.48 -6.05 -13.62
CA PRO A 55 3.76 -6.74 -13.78
C PRO A 55 4.44 -7.16 -12.46
N LEU A 56 4.12 -6.52 -11.33
CA LEU A 56 4.64 -6.91 -10.02
C LEU A 56 4.03 -8.22 -9.51
N LEU A 57 2.89 -8.68 -10.05
CA LEU A 57 2.26 -9.96 -9.66
C LEU A 57 3.15 -11.17 -9.86
N ASN A 58 4.04 -11.11 -10.86
CA ASN A 58 4.92 -12.20 -11.23
C ASN A 58 6.31 -12.07 -10.59
N GLN A 59 6.44 -11.22 -9.57
CA GLN A 59 7.71 -10.93 -8.90
C GLN A 59 7.72 -11.44 -7.47
N THR A 60 8.92 -11.67 -6.94
CA THR A 60 9.15 -12.01 -5.53
C THR A 60 9.38 -10.74 -4.71
N LEU A 61 8.42 -9.80 -4.79
CA LEU A 61 8.54 -8.52 -4.10
C LEU A 61 8.15 -8.70 -2.63
N ASN A 62 9.09 -8.45 -1.72
CA ASN A 62 8.89 -8.54 -0.28
C ASN A 62 8.38 -7.23 0.32
N SER A 63 8.81 -6.10 -0.26
CA SER A 63 8.55 -4.76 0.25
C SER A 63 8.14 -3.81 -0.87
N LEU A 64 7.02 -3.11 -0.68
CA LEU A 64 6.53 -2.06 -1.55
C LEU A 64 6.21 -0.81 -0.73
N VAL A 65 6.98 0.25 -0.96
CA VAL A 65 6.81 1.55 -0.27
C VAL A 65 6.31 2.59 -1.27
N LEU A 66 5.07 3.02 -1.09
CA LEU A 66 4.40 4.06 -1.90
C LEU A 66 4.03 5.29 -1.06
N ALA A 67 4.70 5.49 0.07
CA ALA A 67 4.41 6.55 1.01
C ALA A 67 4.53 7.96 0.39
N GLY A 68 3.68 8.90 0.81
CA GLY A 68 3.79 10.30 0.43
C GLY A 68 3.47 10.59 -1.04
N ASN A 69 2.62 9.78 -1.68
CA ASN A 69 2.19 9.97 -3.06
C ASN A 69 0.80 10.62 -3.13
N ASN A 70 0.23 10.70 -4.33
CA ASN A 70 -1.11 11.26 -4.56
C ASN A 70 -2.13 10.14 -4.85
N LEU A 71 -1.99 8.99 -4.20
CA LEU A 71 -2.92 7.87 -4.31
C LEU A 71 -4.21 8.21 -3.55
N THR A 72 -5.35 7.93 -4.18
CA THR A 72 -6.69 8.27 -3.68
C THR A 72 -7.63 7.09 -3.87
N GLY A 73 -8.71 7.06 -3.08
CA GLY A 73 -9.77 6.06 -3.20
C GLY A 73 -9.32 4.65 -2.78
N PRO A 74 -10.25 3.69 -2.75
CA PRO A 74 -9.97 2.32 -2.29
C PRO A 74 -9.30 1.44 -3.34
N ASP A 75 -9.20 1.91 -4.59
CA ASP A 75 -8.79 1.10 -5.74
C ASP A 75 -7.41 0.45 -5.55
N ILE A 76 -6.48 1.12 -4.88
CA ILE A 76 -5.15 0.56 -4.63
C ILE A 76 -5.22 -0.71 -3.76
N LEU A 77 -6.00 -0.67 -2.67
CA LEU A 77 -6.20 -1.82 -1.79
C LEU A 77 -7.01 -2.91 -2.50
N ASN A 78 -8.06 -2.52 -3.23
CA ASN A 78 -8.87 -3.45 -4.00
C ASN A 78 -8.04 -4.16 -5.07
N CYS A 79 -7.10 -3.48 -5.74
CA CYS A 79 -6.18 -4.13 -6.67
C CYS A 79 -5.31 -5.17 -5.97
N PHE A 80 -4.71 -4.84 -4.83
CA PHE A 80 -3.90 -5.80 -4.07
C PHE A 80 -4.72 -7.01 -3.60
N ALA A 81 -5.96 -6.78 -3.17
CA ALA A 81 -6.86 -7.85 -2.73
C ALA A 81 -7.37 -8.72 -3.89
N LEU A 82 -7.90 -8.11 -4.96
CA LEU A 82 -8.50 -8.83 -6.11
C LEU A 82 -7.50 -9.67 -6.88
N TYR A 83 -6.26 -9.18 -7.02
CA TYR A 83 -5.20 -9.89 -7.72
C TYR A 83 -4.33 -10.73 -6.80
N ASN A 84 -4.68 -10.86 -5.51
CA ASN A 84 -3.94 -11.69 -4.56
C ASN A 84 -2.44 -11.36 -4.51
N PHE A 85 -2.11 -10.07 -4.51
CA PHE A 85 -0.72 -9.64 -4.44
C PHE A 85 -0.07 -10.15 -3.16
N SER A 86 0.97 -10.98 -3.33
CA SER A 86 1.76 -11.49 -2.22
C SER A 86 2.86 -10.49 -1.86
N ILE A 87 2.50 -9.41 -1.17
CA ILE A 87 3.43 -8.39 -0.70
C ILE A 87 3.40 -8.37 0.84
N PRO A 88 4.40 -8.99 1.51
CA PRO A 88 4.48 -9.03 2.96
C PRO A 88 4.52 -7.66 3.63
N THR A 89 5.28 -6.71 3.06
CA THR A 89 5.42 -5.35 3.61
C THR A 89 4.88 -4.32 2.63
N LEU A 90 3.82 -3.61 3.01
CA LEU A 90 3.18 -2.59 2.20
C LEU A 90 3.03 -1.29 2.99
N ASP A 91 3.67 -0.23 2.50
CA ASP A 91 3.55 1.12 3.06
C ASP A 91 2.80 2.04 2.07
N LEU A 92 1.61 2.45 2.47
CA LEU A 92 0.73 3.39 1.75
C LEU A 92 0.56 4.71 2.52
N SER A 93 1.34 4.92 3.58
CA SER A 93 1.20 6.07 4.48
C SER A 93 1.31 7.41 3.76
N SER A 94 0.76 8.46 4.37
CA SER A 94 0.85 9.82 3.83
C SER A 94 0.32 9.98 2.40
N ASN A 95 -0.68 9.19 2.01
CA ASN A 95 -1.42 9.36 0.76
C ASN A 95 -2.81 9.93 1.04
N PRO A 96 -3.42 10.69 0.12
CA PRO A 96 -4.80 11.17 0.26
C PRO A 96 -5.86 10.06 0.02
N LEU A 97 -5.67 8.90 0.66
CA LEU A 97 -6.60 7.77 0.64
C LEU A 97 -7.84 8.09 1.48
N ALA A 98 -8.91 8.49 0.81
CA ALA A 98 -10.20 8.83 1.42
C ALA A 98 -11.27 7.79 1.09
N PHE A 99 -11.51 6.86 2.00
CA PHE A 99 -12.57 5.85 1.88
C PHE A 99 -12.90 5.22 3.24
N GLU A 100 -14.01 4.49 3.28
CA GLU A 100 -14.44 3.77 4.48
C GLU A 100 -13.65 2.45 4.62
N LEU A 101 -12.90 2.33 5.72
CA LEU A 101 -12.05 1.16 5.96
C LEU A 101 -12.88 -0.09 6.25
N SER A 102 -14.05 0.06 6.88
CA SER A 102 -14.94 -1.03 7.29
C SER A 102 -15.43 -1.89 6.12
N THR A 103 -15.61 -1.28 4.95
CA THR A 103 -16.11 -1.92 3.73
C THR A 103 -15.01 -2.30 2.76
N SER A 104 -13.76 -1.98 3.08
CA SER A 104 -12.61 -2.18 2.19
C SER A 104 -11.97 -3.55 2.40
N GLN A 105 -11.52 -4.17 1.31
CA GLN A 105 -10.83 -5.44 1.38
C GLN A 105 -9.33 -5.22 1.50
N LEU A 106 -8.75 -5.68 2.60
CA LEU A 106 -7.31 -5.60 2.82
C LEU A 106 -6.56 -6.69 2.01
N PRO A 107 -5.30 -6.45 1.62
CA PRO A 107 -4.51 -7.43 0.90
C PRO A 107 -4.34 -8.73 1.72
N PRO A 108 -4.69 -9.91 1.18
CA PRO A 108 -4.80 -11.14 1.97
C PRO A 108 -3.46 -11.73 2.44
N TYR A 109 -2.34 -11.29 1.87
CA TYR A 109 -0.99 -11.83 2.11
C TYR A 109 -0.01 -10.81 2.71
N THR A 110 -0.52 -9.67 3.15
CA THR A 110 0.30 -8.61 3.77
C THR A 110 0.41 -8.84 5.27
N GLN A 111 1.64 -8.84 5.77
CA GLN A 111 1.98 -8.98 7.18
C GLN A 111 2.10 -7.62 7.85
N PHE A 112 2.71 -6.65 7.18
CA PHE A 112 2.87 -5.29 7.65
C PHE A 112 2.14 -4.34 6.70
N LEU A 113 1.17 -3.58 7.21
CA LEU A 113 0.42 -2.59 6.46
C LEU A 113 0.43 -1.23 7.16
N ASP A 114 1.02 -0.23 6.52
CA ASP A 114 0.95 1.15 6.99
C ASP A 114 -0.06 1.96 6.16
N LEU A 115 -1.11 2.42 6.85
CA LEU A 115 -2.16 3.31 6.33
C LEU A 115 -2.23 4.62 7.15
N SER A 116 -1.17 4.96 7.88
CA SER A 116 -1.11 6.17 8.69
C SER A 116 -1.11 7.43 7.82
N HIS A 117 -1.53 8.55 8.41
CA HIS A 117 -1.58 9.86 7.74
C HIS A 117 -2.37 9.85 6.42
N CYS A 118 -3.46 9.08 6.38
CA CYS A 118 -4.41 9.06 5.28
C CYS A 118 -5.70 9.81 5.65
N LEU A 119 -6.76 9.66 4.86
CA LEU A 119 -8.08 10.24 5.09
C LEU A 119 -9.14 9.14 5.29
N LEU A 120 -8.73 8.01 5.88
CA LEU A 120 -9.62 6.88 6.12
C LEU A 120 -10.68 7.26 7.14
N HIS A 121 -11.90 6.79 6.93
CA HIS A 121 -13.03 7.07 7.81
C HIS A 121 -13.87 5.82 8.05
N GLY A 122 -14.91 5.98 8.87
CA GLY A 122 -15.75 4.88 9.32
C GLY A 122 -15.09 4.01 10.37
N PRO A 123 -15.78 2.95 10.82
CA PRO A 123 -15.26 2.04 11.83
C PRO A 123 -14.16 1.14 11.28
N ILE A 124 -13.38 0.59 12.20
CA ILE A 124 -12.33 -0.37 11.87
C ILE A 124 -12.99 -1.74 11.62
N PRO A 125 -12.65 -2.42 10.51
CA PRO A 125 -13.19 -3.74 10.22
C PRO A 125 -12.80 -4.73 11.30
N THR A 126 -13.70 -5.66 11.63
CA THR A 126 -13.43 -6.68 12.64
C THR A 126 -12.80 -7.96 12.10
N LYS A 127 -12.67 -8.04 10.77
CA LYS A 127 -12.06 -9.14 10.04
C LYS A 127 -10.82 -8.64 9.32
N PHE A 128 -9.69 -9.25 9.63
CA PHE A 128 -8.41 -8.94 9.02
C PHE A 128 -7.88 -10.16 8.25
N PRO A 129 -6.96 -9.95 7.29
CA PRO A 129 -6.19 -11.03 6.70
C PRO A 129 -5.50 -11.86 7.79
N ILE A 130 -5.48 -13.18 7.63
CA ILE A 130 -4.82 -14.10 8.58
C ILE A 130 -3.31 -13.85 8.66
N SER A 131 -2.73 -13.36 7.57
CA SER A 131 -1.32 -13.02 7.46
C SER A 131 -0.95 -11.71 8.16
N LEU A 132 -1.91 -10.85 8.50
CA LEU A 132 -1.63 -9.51 8.99
C LEU A 132 -1.13 -9.56 10.45
N GLU A 133 0.07 -9.04 10.66
CA GLU A 133 0.78 -9.00 11.94
C GLU A 133 0.85 -7.58 12.51
N GLU A 134 0.99 -6.57 11.65
CA GLU A 134 1.08 -5.17 12.03
C GLU A 134 0.24 -4.27 11.12
N LEU A 135 -0.57 -3.41 11.74
CA LEU A 135 -1.40 -2.42 11.06
C LEU A 135 -1.28 -1.05 11.71
N TYR A 136 -0.88 -0.05 10.93
CA TYR A 136 -0.77 1.33 11.40
C TYR A 136 -1.90 2.19 10.82
N LEU A 137 -2.67 2.83 11.71
CA LEU A 137 -3.84 3.65 11.37
C LEU A 137 -3.77 5.07 11.93
N THR A 138 -2.65 5.44 12.55
CA THR A 138 -2.45 6.76 13.19
C THR A 138 -2.76 7.90 12.22
N ASN A 139 -3.36 8.97 12.74
CA ASN A 139 -3.66 10.19 11.98
C ASN A 139 -4.58 9.94 10.77
N ASN A 140 -5.69 9.24 11.02
CA ASN A 140 -6.85 9.11 10.12
C ASN A 140 -8.11 9.71 10.76
N THR A 141 -9.24 9.69 10.06
CA THR A 141 -10.56 10.15 10.53
C THR A 141 -11.49 8.99 10.88
N LEU A 142 -10.92 7.91 11.44
CA LEU A 142 -11.66 6.70 11.81
C LEU A 142 -12.68 6.99 12.93
N SER A 143 -13.78 6.26 12.92
CA SER A 143 -14.87 6.40 13.89
C SER A 143 -15.16 5.07 14.59
N GLY A 144 -16.14 5.06 15.49
CA GLY A 144 -16.54 3.87 16.24
C GLY A 144 -15.90 3.77 17.62
N CYS A 145 -16.32 2.76 18.38
CA CYS A 145 -15.87 2.54 19.75
C CYS A 145 -14.91 1.34 19.80
N ILE A 146 -13.74 1.54 20.42
CA ILE A 146 -12.73 0.49 20.64
C ILE A 146 -13.35 -0.75 21.31
N ARG A 147 -14.31 -0.57 22.24
CA ARG A 147 -14.98 -1.71 22.90
C ARG A 147 -15.75 -2.59 21.90
N SER A 148 -16.52 -1.98 21.01
CA SER A 148 -17.29 -2.70 20.00
C SER A 148 -16.37 -3.38 18.98
N PHE A 149 -15.27 -2.71 18.63
CA PHE A 149 -14.24 -3.27 17.79
C PHE A 149 -13.62 -4.54 18.41
N LEU A 150 -13.17 -4.47 19.66
CA LEU A 150 -12.56 -5.61 20.36
C LEU A 150 -13.52 -6.78 20.55
N GLN A 151 -14.81 -6.52 20.74
CA GLN A 151 -15.84 -7.56 20.86
C GLN A 151 -16.10 -8.28 19.53
N GLY A 152 -15.98 -7.56 18.41
CA GLY A 152 -16.22 -8.13 17.08
C GLY A 152 -14.98 -8.77 16.44
N LEU A 153 -13.78 -8.50 16.98
CA LEU A 153 -12.50 -8.96 16.44
C LEU A 153 -12.44 -10.49 16.37
N ASP A 154 -12.33 -11.03 15.15
CA ASP A 154 -12.23 -12.47 14.94
C ASP A 154 -10.79 -12.87 14.59
N ARG A 155 -10.16 -13.69 15.44
CA ARG A 155 -8.88 -14.39 15.18
C ARG A 155 -7.67 -13.54 14.78
N PHE A 156 -7.74 -12.22 14.89
CA PHE A 156 -6.59 -11.35 14.65
C PHE A 156 -5.61 -11.42 15.83
N LEU A 157 -4.38 -11.85 15.55
CA LEU A 157 -3.31 -12.00 16.55
C LEU A 157 -2.21 -10.94 16.43
N GLY A 158 -2.33 -10.04 15.45
CA GLY A 158 -1.39 -8.96 15.23
C GLY A 158 -1.58 -7.77 16.16
N SER A 159 -0.84 -6.70 15.87
CA SER A 159 -0.90 -5.41 16.56
C SER A 159 -1.52 -4.35 15.66
N ILE A 160 -2.39 -3.51 16.24
CA ILE A 160 -2.96 -2.33 15.58
C ILE A 160 -2.51 -1.09 16.33
N PHE A 161 -1.95 -0.14 15.61
CA PHE A 161 -1.42 1.11 16.15
C PHE A 161 -2.27 2.31 15.68
N GLY A 162 -2.49 3.27 16.58
CA GLY A 162 -3.17 4.54 16.25
C GLY A 162 -4.70 4.53 16.39
N LEU A 163 -5.23 3.76 17.34
CA LEU A 163 -6.65 3.74 17.75
C LEU A 163 -6.99 4.81 18.79
#